data_AF-A0AAU9NZK9-F1
#
_entry.id   AF-A0AAU9NZK9-F1
#
_cell.length_a   1.000
_cell.length_b   1.000
_cell.length_c   1.000
_cell.angle_alpha   90.00
_cell.angle_beta   90.00
_cell.angle_gamma   90.00
#
_symmetry.space_group_name_H-M   'P 1'
#
loop_
_entity.id
_entity.type
_entity.pdbx_description
1 polymer ?
#
loop_
_entity_poly.entity_id
_entity_poly.type
_entity_poly.pdbx_seq_one_letter_code
_entity_poly.pdbx_strand_id
1 'polypeptide(L)'
;MSLTSTLTARSKAAHCPKQPNVVDIDAQDVDNELDNVDYVKDIYEFYKLVENETIVHDYIHTQPKMAEKKRASLIDWLIEAHNAFDLMNETLYLTVNIVDSLLVSKIFANRELTCVGVVAMLIASKICRNVDKSNGVWFCGNLE
;
A
#
# COMPACT_ATOMS: atom_id res chain seq x y z
N MET A 1 19.89 16.36 -1.34
CA MET A 1 18.84 16.96 -0.50
C MET A 1 18.40 15.89 0.46
N SER A 2 18.78 15.99 1.73
CA SER A 2 18.51 14.94 2.72
C SER A 2 17.02 14.76 2.92
N LEU A 3 16.52 13.54 2.73
CA LEU A 3 15.13 13.13 2.92
C LEU A 3 14.57 13.57 4.29
N THR A 4 15.46 13.72 5.29
CA THR A 4 15.17 14.24 6.61
C THR A 4 14.58 15.65 6.60
N SER A 5 15.12 16.58 5.79
CA SER A 5 14.61 17.97 5.81
C SER A 5 13.23 18.07 5.16
N THR A 6 12.95 17.24 4.17
CA THR A 6 11.65 17.20 3.48
C THR A 6 10.57 16.57 4.36
N LEU A 7 10.92 15.51 5.11
CA LEU A 7 10.03 14.88 6.09
C LEU A 7 9.73 15.83 7.26
N THR A 8 10.74 16.48 7.84
CA THR A 8 10.54 17.45 8.95
C THR A 8 9.78 18.70 8.51
N ALA A 9 9.99 19.19 7.28
CA ALA A 9 9.24 20.35 6.78
C ALA A 9 7.75 20.03 6.54
N ARG A 10 7.44 18.80 6.14
CA ARG A 10 6.06 18.36 5.93
C ARG A 10 5.36 17.99 7.25
N SER A 11 6.05 17.39 8.23
CA SER A 11 5.45 17.13 9.54
C SER A 11 5.09 18.43 10.28
N LYS A 12 5.93 19.47 10.20
CA LYS A 12 5.61 20.79 10.78
C LYS A 12 4.38 21.46 10.16
N ALA A 13 4.08 21.19 8.89
CA ALA A 13 2.89 21.71 8.21
C ALA A 13 1.63 20.86 8.51
N ALA A 14 1.81 19.64 9.00
CA ALA A 14 0.75 18.66 9.21
C ALA A 14 0.08 18.75 10.59
N HIS A 15 0.68 19.48 11.53
CA HIS A 15 0.25 19.54 12.94
C HIS A 15 -1.25 19.81 13.08
N CYS A 16 -2.02 18.74 13.27
CA CYS A 16 -3.45 18.81 13.50
C CYS A 16 -3.69 19.09 15.00
N PRO A 17 -4.58 20.04 15.37
CA PRO A 17 -4.90 20.27 16.77
C PRO A 17 -5.42 18.97 17.41
N LYS A 18 -4.81 18.58 18.53
CA LYS A 18 -5.10 17.34 19.26
C LYS A 18 -6.61 17.19 19.48
N GLN A 19 -7.20 16.10 18.99
CA GLN A 19 -8.56 15.74 19.38
C GLN A 19 -8.56 15.40 20.89
N PRO A 20 -9.50 15.92 21.69
CA PRO A 20 -9.33 16.00 23.14
C PRO A 20 -9.52 14.68 23.92
N ASN A 21 -9.72 13.54 23.26
CA ASN A 21 -10.14 12.29 23.93
C ASN A 21 -9.50 11.00 23.38
N VAL A 22 -8.32 11.07 22.76
CA VAL A 22 -7.59 9.85 22.35
C VAL A 22 -6.66 9.43 23.50
N VAL A 23 -6.90 8.25 24.06
CA VAL A 23 -5.99 7.62 25.03
C VAL A 23 -4.72 7.24 24.31
N ASP A 24 -3.57 7.65 24.85
CA ASP A 24 -2.26 7.28 24.32
C ASP A 24 -1.97 5.82 24.67
N ILE A 25 -2.06 4.94 23.66
CA ILE A 25 -1.94 3.48 23.82
C ILE A 25 -0.47 3.10 24.00
N ASP A 26 0.46 3.93 23.51
CA ASP A 26 1.90 3.66 23.49
C ASP A 26 2.63 4.29 24.71
N ALA A 27 1.87 4.91 25.63
CA ALA A 27 2.41 5.60 26.81
C ALA A 27 3.19 4.67 27.77
N GLN A 28 2.97 3.34 27.68
CA GLN A 28 3.67 2.34 28.48
C GLN A 28 4.99 1.88 27.85
N ASP A 29 5.18 2.13 26.55
CA ASP A 29 6.28 1.58 25.75
C ASP A 29 7.38 2.61 25.46
N VAL A 30 7.28 3.81 26.05
CA VAL A 30 8.21 4.94 25.85
C VAL A 30 9.66 4.59 26.22
N ASP A 31 9.86 3.68 27.18
CA ASP A 31 11.19 3.23 27.63
C ASP A 31 11.75 2.06 26.81
N ASN A 32 10.99 1.47 25.88
CA ASN A 32 11.48 0.38 25.03
C ASN A 32 12.08 0.92 23.73
N GLU A 33 13.41 0.96 23.65
CA GLU A 33 14.15 1.43 22.45
C GLU A 33 13.79 0.64 21.17
N LEU A 34 13.24 -0.58 21.30
CA LEU A 34 12.79 -1.38 20.15
C LEU A 34 11.44 -0.91 19.56
N ASP A 35 10.60 -0.25 20.37
CA ASP A 35 9.24 0.11 19.97
C ASP A 35 9.18 1.44 19.19
N ASN A 36 10.31 2.15 19.07
CA ASN A 36 10.47 3.32 18.19
C ASN A 36 9.30 4.33 18.30
N VAL A 37 8.78 4.50 19.52
CA VAL A 37 7.55 5.26 19.82
C VAL A 37 7.64 6.71 19.34
N ASP A 38 8.85 7.28 19.30
CA ASP A 38 9.13 8.63 18.79
C ASP A 38 8.67 8.85 17.34
N TYR A 39 8.74 7.81 16.50
CA TYR A 39 8.38 7.92 15.08
C TYR A 39 6.91 7.61 14.80
N VAL A 40 6.23 6.88 15.71
CA VAL A 40 4.85 6.40 15.51
C VAL A 40 3.91 7.56 15.17
N LYS A 41 4.05 8.67 15.89
CA LYS A 41 3.22 9.86 15.69
C LYS A 41 3.45 10.52 14.33
N ASP A 42 4.70 10.68 13.93
CA ASP A 42 5.07 11.31 12.65
C ASP A 42 4.66 10.42 11.46
N ILE A 43 4.81 9.10 11.63
CA ILE A 43 4.37 8.09 10.66
C ILE A 43 2.84 8.16 10.48
N TYR A 44 2.10 8.18 11.59
CA TYR A 44 0.64 8.26 11.56
C TYR A 44 0.14 9.55 10.92
N GLU A 45 0.75 10.69 11.29
CA GLU A 45 0.42 11.98 10.71
C GLU A 45 0.70 12.02 9.21
N PHE A 46 1.83 11.44 8.76
CA PHE A 46 2.13 11.30 7.33
C PHE A 46 1.11 10.43 6.60
N TYR A 47 0.80 9.23 7.10
CA TYR A 47 -0.17 8.34 6.46
C TYR A 47 -1.56 8.97 6.39
N LYS A 48 -1.98 9.68 7.43
CA LYS A 48 -3.27 10.39 7.45
C LYS A 48 -3.36 11.50 6.40
N LEU A 49 -2.25 12.19 6.11
CA LEU A 49 -2.21 13.18 5.05
C LEU A 49 -2.30 12.56 3.66
N VAL A 50 -1.56 11.46 3.45
CA VAL A 50 -1.45 10.78 2.15
C VAL A 50 -2.69 9.95 1.84
N GLU A 51 -3.47 9.56 2.86
CA GLU A 51 -4.70 8.78 2.72
C GLU A 51 -5.60 9.36 1.61
N ASN A 52 -5.82 10.67 1.63
CA ASN A 52 -6.69 11.34 0.67
C ASN A 52 -6.15 11.36 -0.77
N GLU A 53 -4.84 11.20 -0.97
CA GLU A 53 -4.22 11.11 -2.31
C GLU A 53 -4.26 9.67 -2.87
N THR A 54 -4.35 8.68 -1.99
CA THR A 54 -4.30 7.24 -2.35
C THR A 54 -5.67 6.59 -2.53
N ILE A 55 -6.76 7.31 -2.25
CA ILE A 55 -8.11 6.79 -2.43
C ILE A 55 -8.41 6.67 -3.93
N VAL A 56 -8.61 5.43 -4.37
CA VAL A 56 -9.20 5.14 -5.69
C VAL A 56 -10.64 5.66 -5.67
N HIS A 57 -10.92 6.71 -6.46
CA HIS A 57 -12.26 7.28 -6.57
C HIS A 57 -13.29 6.23 -7.01
N ASP A 58 -14.53 6.40 -6.54
CA ASP A 58 -15.62 5.46 -6.74
C ASP A 58 -16.07 5.39 -8.22
N TYR A 59 -15.34 4.60 -9.00
CA TYR A 59 -15.52 4.44 -10.44
C TYR A 59 -16.62 3.44 -10.80
N ILE A 60 -17.07 2.66 -9.82
CA ILE A 60 -18.08 1.61 -9.99
C ILE A 60 -19.43 2.22 -10.37
N HIS A 61 -19.78 3.38 -9.80
CA HIS A 61 -21.00 4.10 -10.15
C HIS A 61 -21.00 4.66 -11.58
N THR A 62 -19.83 4.99 -12.12
CA THR A 62 -19.69 5.50 -13.50
C THR A 62 -19.65 4.38 -14.54
N GLN A 63 -19.24 3.16 -14.15
CA GLN A 63 -19.13 2.00 -15.06
C GLN A 63 -19.77 0.70 -14.49
N PRO A 64 -21.07 0.70 -14.15
CA PRO A 64 -21.67 -0.32 -13.28
C PRO A 64 -21.81 -1.71 -13.91
N LYS A 65 -21.82 -1.86 -15.24
CA LYS A 65 -22.21 -3.14 -15.88
C LYS A 65 -21.06 -4.05 -16.29
N MET A 66 -19.84 -3.51 -16.41
CA MET A 66 -18.68 -4.27 -16.91
C MET A 66 -17.48 -4.26 -15.95
N ALA A 67 -17.36 -3.29 -15.05
CA ALA A 67 -16.21 -3.16 -14.16
C ALA A 67 -16.20 -4.27 -13.08
N GLU A 68 -17.33 -4.56 -12.45
CA GLU A 68 -17.42 -5.51 -11.32
C GLU A 68 -17.03 -6.95 -11.73
N LYS A 69 -17.62 -7.48 -12.81
CA LYS A 69 -17.30 -8.82 -13.31
C LYS A 69 -15.87 -8.95 -13.83
N LYS A 70 -15.34 -7.90 -14.47
CA LYS A 70 -13.96 -7.89 -14.97
C LYS A 70 -12.97 -7.80 -13.82
N ARG A 71 -13.28 -7.01 -12.79
CA ARG A 71 -12.48 -6.91 -11.56
C ARG A 71 -12.42 -8.25 -10.84
N ALA A 72 -13.57 -8.89 -10.63
CA ALA A 72 -13.62 -10.20 -9.96
C ALA A 72 -12.79 -11.25 -10.68
N SER A 73 -12.99 -11.42 -12.00
CA SER A 73 -12.24 -12.41 -12.79
C SER A 73 -10.75 -12.09 -12.90
N LEU A 74 -10.36 -10.81 -12.93
CA LEU A 74 -8.96 -10.41 -12.97
C LEU A 74 -8.25 -10.64 -11.64
N ILE A 75 -8.90 -10.27 -10.53
CA ILE A 75 -8.34 -10.46 -9.19
C ILE A 75 -8.16 -11.95 -8.90
N ASP A 76 -9.14 -12.78 -9.25
CA ASP A 76 -9.06 -14.23 -9.12
C ASP A 76 -7.83 -14.80 -9.84
N TRP A 77 -7.64 -14.40 -11.10
CA TRP A 77 -6.45 -14.78 -11.88
C TRP A 77 -5.13 -14.23 -11.30
N LEU A 78 -5.14 -12.99 -10.78
CA LEU A 78 -3.96 -12.38 -10.16
C LEU A 78 -3.55 -13.10 -8.87
N ILE A 79 -4.51 -13.58 -8.09
CA ILE A 79 -4.24 -14.37 -6.88
C ILE A 79 -3.59 -15.70 -7.25
N GLU A 80 -4.11 -16.40 -8.26
CA GLU A 80 -3.48 -17.63 -8.77
C GLU A 80 -2.04 -17.38 -9.25
N ALA A 81 -1.83 -16.30 -10.00
CA ALA A 81 -0.52 -15.93 -10.48
C ALA A 81 0.44 -15.56 -9.34
N HIS A 82 -0.03 -14.80 -8.34
CA HIS A 82 0.74 -14.44 -7.14
C HIS A 82 1.18 -15.68 -6.35
N ASN A 83 0.26 -16.63 -6.14
CA ASN A 83 0.56 -17.91 -5.48
C ASN A 83 1.57 -18.74 -6.26
N ALA A 84 1.51 -18.71 -7.60
CA ALA A 84 2.47 -19.42 -8.44
C ALA A 84 3.90 -18.84 -8.38
N PHE A 85 4.05 -17.55 -8.01
CA PHE A 85 5.34 -16.87 -7.87
C PHE A 85 5.85 -16.77 -6.43
N ASP A 86 5.07 -17.21 -5.44
CA ASP A 86 5.37 -17.15 -4.00
C ASP A 86 5.84 -15.75 -3.54
N LEU A 87 5.09 -14.74 -3.97
CA LEU A 87 5.36 -13.33 -3.67
C LEU A 87 4.77 -12.94 -2.30
N MET A 88 5.30 -11.88 -1.67
CA MET A 88 4.71 -11.37 -0.43
C MET A 88 3.34 -10.73 -0.67
N ASN A 89 2.47 -10.72 0.34
CA ASN A 89 1.11 -10.18 0.25
C ASN A 89 1.10 -8.67 -0.06
N GLU A 90 2.12 -7.92 0.37
CA GLU A 90 2.30 -6.51 0.05
C GLU A 90 2.33 -6.27 -1.48
N THR A 91 2.92 -7.22 -2.22
CA THR A 91 2.99 -7.14 -3.69
C THR A 91 1.61 -7.29 -4.31
N LEU A 92 0.76 -8.16 -3.75
CA LEU A 92 -0.61 -8.35 -4.22
C LEU A 92 -1.44 -7.10 -3.98
N TYR A 93 -1.38 -6.51 -2.78
CA TYR A 93 -2.13 -5.29 -2.46
C TYR A 93 -1.73 -4.12 -3.35
N LEU A 94 -0.42 -3.94 -3.59
CA LEU A 94 0.07 -2.91 -4.48
C LEU A 94 -0.36 -3.15 -5.94
N THR A 95 -0.34 -4.41 -6.39
CA THR A 95 -0.80 -4.79 -7.73
C THR A 95 -2.27 -4.45 -7.92
N VAL A 96 -3.14 -4.81 -6.96
CA VAL A 96 -4.58 -4.51 -7.01
C VAL A 96 -4.82 -3.01 -7.04
N ASN A 97 -4.09 -2.22 -6.24
CA ASN A 97 -4.23 -0.76 -6.23
C ASN A 97 -3.88 -0.12 -7.60
N ILE A 98 -2.81 -0.61 -8.25
CA ILE A 98 -2.40 -0.16 -9.59
C ILE A 98 -3.48 -0.53 -10.62
N VAL A 99 -3.98 -1.76 -10.56
CA VAL A 99 -5.02 -2.26 -11.47
C VAL A 99 -6.33 -1.50 -11.30
N ASP A 100 -6.79 -1.27 -10.07
CA ASP A 100 -8.01 -0.52 -9.78
C ASP A 100 -7.89 0.93 -10.29
N SER A 101 -6.72 1.57 -10.15
CA SER A 101 -6.46 2.90 -10.74
C SER A 101 -6.54 2.91 -12.28
N LEU A 102 -6.12 1.83 -12.94
CA LEU A 102 -6.22 1.70 -14.40
C LEU A 102 -7.66 1.47 -14.86
N LEU A 103 -8.46 0.74 -14.07
CA LEU A 103 -9.88 0.52 -14.32
C LEU A 103 -10.71 1.81 -14.20
N VAL A 104 -10.31 2.73 -13.31
CA VAL A 104 -10.92 4.08 -13.23
C VAL A 104 -10.72 4.86 -14.54
N SER A 105 -9.52 4.77 -15.12
CA SER A 105 -9.14 5.60 -16.27
C SER A 105 -9.67 5.07 -17.61
N LYS A 106 -9.68 3.75 -17.82
CA LYS A 106 -10.01 3.17 -19.14
C LYS A 106 -10.70 1.80 -19.05
N ILE A 107 -11.61 1.55 -19.99
CA ILE A 107 -12.21 0.23 -20.22
C ILE A 107 -11.31 -0.60 -21.14
N PHE A 108 -10.91 -1.79 -20.67
CA PHE A 108 -10.08 -2.73 -21.43
C PHE A 108 -10.86 -3.96 -21.90
N ALA A 109 -10.41 -4.59 -23.00
CA ALA A 109 -10.85 -5.93 -23.35
C ALA A 109 -10.19 -6.99 -22.44
N ASN A 110 -10.79 -8.16 -22.28
CA ASN A 110 -10.29 -9.19 -21.35
C ASN A 110 -8.83 -9.59 -21.62
N ARG A 111 -8.42 -9.69 -22.88
CA ARG A 111 -7.04 -10.03 -23.27
C ARG A 111 -6.02 -8.93 -22.94
N GLU A 112 -6.43 -7.67 -23.04
CA GLU A 112 -5.57 -6.54 -22.71
C GLU A 112 -5.45 -6.41 -21.18
N LEU A 113 -6.55 -6.69 -20.47
CA LEU A 113 -6.62 -6.59 -19.03
C LEU A 113 -5.69 -7.57 -18.32
N THR A 114 -5.57 -8.81 -18.81
CA THR A 114 -4.62 -9.79 -18.27
C THR A 114 -3.16 -9.38 -18.50
N CYS A 115 -2.85 -8.78 -19.66
CA CYS A 115 -1.52 -8.25 -19.94
C CYS A 115 -1.16 -7.11 -18.97
N VAL A 116 -2.09 -6.18 -18.77
CA VAL A 116 -1.94 -5.09 -17.80
C VAL A 116 -1.75 -5.62 -16.38
N GLY A 117 -2.49 -6.67 -15.99
CA GLY A 117 -2.33 -7.33 -14.69
C GLY A 117 -0.93 -7.90 -14.47
N VAL A 118 -0.36 -8.60 -15.46
CA VAL A 118 1.02 -9.12 -15.40
C VAL A 118 2.03 -7.97 -15.27
N VAL A 119 1.88 -6.92 -16.07
CA VAL A 119 2.79 -5.75 -16.03
C VAL A 119 2.69 -5.04 -14.67
N ALA A 120 1.49 -4.86 -14.14
CA ALA A 120 1.27 -4.29 -12.81
C ALA A 120 1.94 -5.14 -11.72
N MET A 121 1.81 -6.48 -11.79
CA MET A 121 2.45 -7.38 -10.84
C MET A 121 3.98 -7.36 -10.95
N LEU A 122 4.55 -7.23 -12.15
CA LEU A 122 5.98 -7.04 -12.36
C LEU A 122 6.48 -5.71 -11.76
N ILE A 123 5.73 -4.63 -11.92
CA ILE A 123 6.04 -3.32 -11.32
C ILE A 123 6.00 -3.43 -9.80
N ALA A 124 4.93 -3.98 -9.24
CA ALA A 124 4.77 -4.17 -7.80
C ALA A 124 5.89 -5.05 -7.23
N SER A 125 6.23 -6.15 -7.92
CA SER A 125 7.32 -7.05 -7.51
C SER A 125 8.66 -6.34 -7.47
N LYS A 126 8.93 -5.41 -8.38
CA LYS A 126 10.16 -4.60 -8.33
C LYS A 126 10.13 -3.57 -7.20
N ILE A 127 8.97 -2.98 -6.92
CA ILE A 127 8.81 -1.99 -5.84
C ILE A 127 8.99 -2.67 -4.48
N CYS A 128 8.23 -3.74 -4.19
CA CYS A 128 8.32 -4.46 -2.92
C CYS A 128 9.69 -5.12 -2.73
N ARG A 129 10.30 -5.68 -3.77
CA ARG A 129 11.64 -6.28 -3.68
C ARG A 129 12.75 -5.28 -3.36
N ASN A 130 12.59 -4.01 -3.77
CA ASN A 130 13.60 -2.99 -3.52
C ASN A 130 13.55 -2.40 -2.10
N VAL A 131 12.56 -2.79 -1.29
CA VAL A 131 12.46 -2.34 0.11
C VAL A 131 13.42 -3.12 1.02
N ASP A 132 13.87 -4.33 0.66
CA ASP A 132 14.73 -5.13 1.54
C ASP A 132 15.94 -5.80 0.85
N LYS A 133 17.02 -5.03 0.69
CA LYS A 133 18.36 -5.62 0.56
C LYS A 133 19.44 -4.96 1.43
N SER A 134 19.14 -3.91 2.18
CA SER A 134 20.11 -3.31 3.09
C SER A 134 19.99 -3.79 4.54
N ASN A 135 18.88 -4.42 4.95
CA ASN A 135 18.66 -4.77 6.36
C ASN A 135 18.51 -6.26 6.67
N GLY A 136 18.60 -7.18 5.69
CA GLY A 136 18.96 -8.58 5.96
C GLY A 136 18.13 -9.36 6.99
N VAL A 137 16.86 -8.99 7.24
CA VAL A 137 15.99 -9.72 8.15
C VAL A 137 14.84 -10.33 7.36
N TRP A 138 15.03 -11.60 6.98
CA TRP A 138 13.95 -12.48 6.57
C TRP A 138 13.32 -13.07 7.83
N PHE A 139 12.28 -12.45 8.38
CA PHE A 139 11.35 -13.16 9.26
C PHE A 139 10.12 -13.57 8.45
N CYS A 140 10.27 -14.66 7.70
CA CYS A 140 9.13 -15.49 7.36
C CYS A 140 9.57 -16.95 7.42
N GLY A 141 9.11 -17.65 8.47
CA GLY A 141 8.98 -19.10 8.49
C GLY A 141 10.24 -19.91 8.78
N ASN A 142 10.46 -20.26 10.04
CA ASN A 142 10.75 -21.64 10.41
C ASN A 142 10.06 -21.93 11.74
N LEU A 143 8.84 -22.44 11.62
CA LEU A 143 8.23 -23.33 12.59
C LEU A 143 8.68 -24.74 12.20
N GLU A 144 9.76 -25.23 12.81
CA GLU A 144 10.06 -26.63 13.18
C GLU A 144 11.45 -26.71 13.86
#